data_AF-A0A5B9EE19-F1
#
_entry.id   AF-A0A5B9EE19-F1
#
_cell.length_a   1.000
_cell.length_b   1.000
_cell.length_c   1.000
_cell.angle_alpha   90.00
_cell.angle_beta   90.00
_cell.angle_gamma   90.00
#
_symmetry.space_group_name_H-M   'P 1'
#
loop_
_entity.id
_entity.type
_entity.pdbx_description
1 polymer ?
#
loop_
_entity_poly.entity_id
_entity_poly.type
_entity_poly.pdbx_seq_one_letter_code
_entity_poly.pdbx_strand_id
1 'polypeptide(L)'
;MKLLSLLLLTSVAMAQTSPETVGDALAANGVPMGLITPAEQTAGMRNGHVISNDHEVVVAWYAEDGEFLKPPLFLTRYDRHTRQMERAELTGSSALGAKGFREPIALKELPDLCLGSLNSIERVGSVLLIGTHINPSAACTIVLGPRLNLRHSIYGWVLGRDEDDLILEESMRHFAPIHPGTLDVFHISTGAMQRIYPRKVDAARKTYQEALRKVMPPEAGCGEDNQICSVDELDSDISAVKVLGRNRFRFSVTLSPAGMGERAEQEMPQQTNGYVATRVAGVWHLRAEGDREQPMTVKTAPSSLRR
;
A
#
# COMPACT_ATOMS: atom_id res chain seq x y z
N MET A 1 -73.45 -4.52 -8.12
CA MET A 1 -72.46 -3.70 -7.40
C MET A 1 -71.08 -3.97 -8.01
N LYS A 2 -70.54 -3.04 -8.80
CA LYS A 2 -69.19 -3.11 -9.38
C LYS A 2 -68.31 -2.13 -8.60
N LEU A 3 -67.32 -2.64 -7.86
CA LEU A 3 -66.26 -1.80 -7.28
C LEU A 3 -65.19 -1.59 -8.36
N LEU A 4 -65.04 -0.34 -8.80
CA LEU A 4 -63.91 0.13 -9.58
C LEU A 4 -62.78 0.49 -8.60
N SER A 5 -61.74 -0.36 -8.53
CA SER A 5 -60.49 0.00 -7.86
C SER A 5 -59.63 0.82 -8.82
N LEU A 6 -59.47 2.10 -8.50
CA LEU A 6 -58.58 3.02 -9.21
C LEU A 6 -57.15 2.82 -8.67
N LEU A 7 -56.29 2.13 -9.42
CA LEU A 7 -54.86 2.03 -9.12
C LEU A 7 -54.18 3.35 -9.55
N LEU A 8 -53.75 4.16 -8.59
CA LEU A 8 -52.91 5.32 -8.83
C LEU A 8 -51.46 4.84 -9.04
N LEU A 9 -50.98 4.85 -10.29
CA LEU A 9 -49.56 4.67 -10.59
C LEU A 9 -48.82 5.99 -10.33
N THR A 10 -48.18 6.10 -9.17
CA THR A 10 -47.19 7.14 -8.88
C THR A 10 -45.87 6.79 -9.56
N SER A 11 -45.64 7.38 -10.74
CA SER A 11 -44.34 7.36 -11.42
C SER A 11 -43.32 8.14 -10.59
N VAL A 12 -42.46 7.43 -9.86
CA VAL A 12 -41.27 8.01 -9.24
C VAL A 12 -40.30 8.34 -10.37
N ALA A 13 -40.25 9.61 -10.78
CA ALA A 13 -39.22 10.11 -11.66
C ALA A 13 -37.87 10.00 -10.92
N MET A 14 -37.10 8.96 -11.24
CA MET A 14 -35.70 8.87 -10.86
C MET A 14 -34.97 10.00 -11.59
N ALA A 15 -34.85 11.17 -10.93
CA ALA A 15 -34.00 12.25 -11.42
C ALA A 15 -32.59 11.68 -11.55
N GLN A 16 -32.11 11.53 -12.78
CA GLN A 16 -30.72 11.20 -13.03
C GLN A 16 -29.90 12.38 -12.52
N THR A 17 -29.33 12.26 -11.33
CA THR A 17 -28.36 13.22 -10.84
C THR A 17 -27.22 13.23 -11.82
N SER A 18 -26.94 14.38 -12.41
CA SER A 18 -25.77 14.55 -13.27
C SER A 18 -24.53 14.08 -12.50
N PRO A 19 -23.61 13.35 -13.16
CA PRO A 19 -22.39 12.90 -12.50
C PRO A 19 -21.64 14.12 -11.95
N GLU A 20 -21.22 14.03 -10.69
CA GLU A 20 -20.43 15.07 -10.02
C GLU A 20 -19.22 15.45 -10.87
N THR A 21 -19.05 16.76 -11.10
CA THR A 21 -17.86 17.27 -11.79
C THR A 21 -16.73 17.54 -10.79
N VAL A 22 -15.51 17.65 -11.28
CA VAL A 22 -14.35 18.08 -10.47
C VAL A 22 -14.58 19.48 -9.90
N GLY A 23 -15.23 20.37 -10.66
CA GLY A 23 -15.63 21.68 -10.19
C GLY A 23 -16.62 21.63 -9.03
N ASP A 24 -17.63 20.76 -9.10
CA ASP A 24 -18.58 20.55 -7.99
C ASP A 24 -17.86 20.07 -6.74
N ALA A 25 -16.98 19.07 -6.87
CA ALA A 25 -16.20 18.53 -5.76
C ALA A 25 -15.28 19.59 -5.13
N LEU A 26 -14.57 20.38 -5.93
CA LEU A 26 -13.72 21.48 -5.45
C LEU A 26 -14.55 22.57 -4.75
N ALA A 27 -15.65 23.01 -5.36
CA ALA A 27 -16.52 24.05 -4.82
C ALA A 27 -17.20 23.61 -3.52
N ALA A 28 -17.69 22.37 -3.44
CA ALA A 28 -18.26 21.78 -2.24
C ALA A 28 -17.27 21.74 -1.07
N ASN A 29 -15.96 21.66 -1.38
CA ASN A 29 -14.89 21.71 -0.40
C ASN A 29 -14.33 23.14 -0.17
N GLY A 30 -15.05 24.17 -0.61
CA GLY A 30 -14.74 25.57 -0.31
C GLY A 30 -13.58 26.15 -1.13
N VAL A 31 -13.26 25.55 -2.28
CA VAL A 31 -12.35 26.17 -3.24
C VAL A 31 -13.11 27.31 -3.95
N PRO A 32 -12.57 28.55 -3.96
CA PRO A 32 -13.21 29.66 -4.65
C PRO A 32 -13.41 29.39 -6.15
N MET A 33 -14.62 29.61 -6.67
CA MET A 33 -14.96 29.36 -8.07
C MET A 33 -14.01 30.03 -9.08
N GLY A 34 -13.50 31.23 -8.77
CA GLY A 34 -12.55 31.95 -9.62
C GLY A 34 -11.18 31.26 -9.77
N LEU A 35 -10.87 30.26 -8.94
CA LEU A 35 -9.65 29.46 -9.01
C LEU A 35 -9.85 28.11 -9.73
N ILE A 36 -11.10 27.70 -9.99
CA ILE A 36 -11.45 26.46 -10.68
C ILE A 36 -11.48 26.75 -12.18
N THR A 37 -10.68 26.02 -12.96
CA THR A 37 -10.60 26.24 -14.41
C THR A 37 -11.90 25.82 -15.12
N PRO A 38 -12.20 26.39 -16.30
CA PRO A 38 -13.36 25.94 -17.09
C PRO A 38 -13.33 24.44 -17.41
N ALA A 39 -12.12 23.86 -17.63
CA ALA A 39 -11.97 22.43 -17.85
C ALA A 39 -12.37 21.60 -16.62
N GLU A 40 -11.94 21.99 -15.41
CA GLU A 40 -12.33 21.34 -14.16
C GLU A 40 -13.84 21.47 -13.88
N GLN A 41 -14.45 22.63 -14.19
CA GLN A 41 -15.88 22.87 -13.98
C GLN A 41 -16.77 21.88 -14.74
N THR A 42 -16.30 21.34 -15.86
CA THR A 42 -17.07 20.41 -16.69
C THR A 42 -16.51 18.99 -16.68
N ALA A 43 -15.32 18.78 -16.13
CA ALA A 43 -14.69 17.47 -16.09
C ALA A 43 -15.48 16.54 -15.17
N GLY A 44 -16.00 15.44 -15.71
CA GLY A 44 -16.61 14.40 -14.88
C GLY A 44 -15.57 13.79 -13.96
N MET A 45 -15.88 13.69 -12.67
CA MET A 45 -14.98 13.05 -11.71
C MET A 45 -15.14 11.52 -11.81
N ARG A 46 -14.24 10.84 -12.53
CA ARG A 46 -14.24 9.39 -12.68
C ARG A 46 -13.13 8.75 -11.87
N ASN A 47 -13.48 7.69 -11.15
CA ASN A 47 -12.61 7.02 -10.19
C ASN A 47 -11.88 8.05 -9.30
N GLY A 48 -12.61 9.10 -8.92
CA GLY A 48 -12.03 10.26 -8.25
C GLY A 48 -11.98 10.07 -6.75
N HIS A 49 -11.03 10.76 -6.13
CA HIS A 49 -10.91 10.80 -4.68
C HIS A 49 -10.63 12.23 -4.22
N VAL A 50 -11.24 12.62 -3.10
CA VAL A 50 -11.13 13.96 -2.54
C VAL A 50 -10.71 13.84 -1.09
N ILE A 51 -9.70 14.61 -0.69
CA ILE A 51 -9.46 14.92 0.71
C ILE A 51 -9.62 16.41 0.94
N SER A 52 -10.17 16.75 2.09
CA SER A 52 -10.40 18.13 2.51
C SER A 52 -10.19 18.20 4.01
N ASN A 53 -9.29 19.08 4.43
CA ASN A 53 -9.01 19.36 5.83
C ASN A 53 -8.78 20.87 6.00
N ASP A 54 -8.41 21.30 7.21
CA ASP A 54 -8.21 22.71 7.54
C ASP A 54 -7.05 23.38 6.78
N HIS A 55 -6.13 22.59 6.22
CA HIS A 55 -4.96 23.09 5.50
C HIS A 55 -5.15 23.09 3.99
N GLU A 56 -5.83 22.09 3.43
CA GLU A 56 -5.92 21.92 1.98
C GLU A 56 -7.16 21.16 1.51
N VAL A 57 -7.39 21.27 0.20
CA VAL A 57 -8.26 20.38 -0.57
C VAL A 57 -7.41 19.73 -1.66
N VAL A 58 -7.49 18.42 -1.80
CA VAL A 58 -6.86 17.69 -2.91
C VAL A 58 -7.91 16.85 -3.60
N VAL A 59 -7.95 16.95 -4.93
CA VAL A 59 -8.78 16.12 -5.80
C VAL A 59 -7.86 15.41 -6.77
N ALA A 60 -8.01 14.09 -6.90
CA ALA A 60 -7.36 13.31 -7.95
C ALA A 60 -8.43 12.55 -8.75
N TRP A 61 -8.31 12.50 -10.08
CA TRP A 61 -9.32 11.89 -10.95
C TRP A 61 -8.77 11.48 -12.32
N TYR A 62 -9.51 10.62 -13.01
CA TYR A 62 -9.35 10.36 -14.44
C TYR A 62 -10.43 11.09 -15.23
N ALA A 63 -10.09 11.57 -16.43
CA ALA A 63 -11.03 12.31 -17.27
C ALA A 63 -11.97 11.40 -18.07
N GLU A 64 -11.49 10.23 -18.49
CA GLU A 64 -12.26 9.28 -19.30
C GLU A 64 -12.63 8.02 -18.51
N ASP A 65 -13.78 7.45 -18.86
CA ASP A 65 -14.23 6.13 -18.42
C ASP A 65 -14.06 5.13 -19.57
N GLY A 66 -13.83 3.87 -19.22
CA GLY A 66 -13.61 2.77 -20.16
C GLY A 66 -13.37 1.47 -19.39
N GLU A 67 -13.24 0.37 -20.12
CA GLU A 67 -12.87 -0.93 -19.52
C GLU A 67 -11.54 -0.83 -18.74
N PHE A 68 -10.68 0.12 -19.14
CA PHE A 68 -9.43 0.45 -18.47
C PHE A 68 -9.35 1.95 -18.22
N LEU A 69 -8.82 2.32 -17.06
CA LEU A 69 -8.47 3.70 -16.74
C LEU A 69 -7.36 4.19 -17.67
N LYS A 70 -7.53 5.38 -18.22
CA LYS A 70 -6.58 5.97 -19.17
C LYS A 70 -5.82 7.11 -18.50
N PRO A 71 -4.48 7.03 -18.41
CA PRO A 71 -3.65 8.15 -18.02
C PRO A 71 -3.92 9.41 -18.87
N PRO A 72 -3.62 10.62 -18.35
CA PRO A 72 -3.01 10.85 -17.05
C PRO A 72 -4.01 10.74 -15.89
N LEU A 73 -3.48 10.46 -14.71
CA LEU A 73 -4.16 10.77 -13.46
C LEU A 73 -3.98 12.26 -13.18
N PHE A 74 -5.07 13.01 -13.17
CA PHE A 74 -5.07 14.45 -12.88
C PHE A 74 -5.13 14.69 -11.38
N LEU A 75 -4.41 15.71 -10.91
CA LEU A 75 -4.46 16.17 -9.53
C LEU A 75 -4.58 17.69 -9.46
N THR A 76 -5.41 18.15 -8.54
CA THR A 76 -5.53 19.55 -8.17
C THR A 76 -5.45 19.68 -6.66
N ARG A 77 -4.62 20.60 -6.19
CA ARG A 77 -4.47 20.94 -4.77
C ARG A 77 -4.74 22.41 -4.54
N TYR A 78 -5.64 22.71 -3.61
CA TYR A 78 -5.87 24.04 -3.06
C TYR A 78 -5.28 24.13 -1.65
N ASP A 79 -4.29 25.00 -1.46
CA ASP A 79 -3.80 25.34 -0.13
C ASP A 79 -4.65 26.48 0.45
N ARG A 80 -5.32 26.24 1.59
CA ARG A 80 -6.28 27.19 2.16
C ARG A 80 -5.60 28.43 2.77
N HIS A 81 -4.36 28.30 3.22
CA HIS A 81 -3.61 29.36 3.90
C HIS A 81 -3.05 30.37 2.90
N THR A 82 -2.36 29.86 1.88
CA THR A 82 -1.77 30.65 0.80
C THR A 82 -2.78 31.01 -0.28
N ARG A 83 -3.93 30.32 -0.30
CA ARG A 83 -4.98 30.41 -1.34
C ARG A 83 -4.45 30.10 -2.73
N GLN A 84 -3.41 29.28 -2.84
CA GLN A 84 -2.80 28.88 -4.10
C GLN A 84 -3.39 27.58 -4.61
N MET A 85 -3.50 27.48 -5.93
CA MET A 85 -3.85 26.25 -6.64
C MET A 85 -2.61 25.67 -7.31
N GLU A 86 -2.39 24.38 -7.11
CA GLU A 86 -1.41 23.58 -7.82
C GLU A 86 -2.11 22.49 -8.61
N ARG A 87 -1.55 22.13 -9.76
CA ARG A 87 -2.07 21.11 -10.65
C ARG A 87 -0.95 20.21 -11.13
N ALA A 88 -1.24 18.94 -11.30
CA ALA A 88 -0.32 17.99 -11.88
C ALA A 88 -1.06 16.97 -12.73
N GLU A 89 -0.35 16.46 -13.72
CA GLU A 89 -0.77 15.32 -14.55
C GLU A 89 0.27 14.23 -14.37
N LEU A 90 -0.16 13.07 -13.90
CA LEU A 90 0.71 11.91 -13.73
C LEU A 90 0.52 10.98 -14.92
N THR A 91 1.54 10.93 -15.77
CA THR A 91 1.67 9.95 -16.84
C THR A 91 2.64 8.85 -16.42
N GLY A 92 2.38 7.64 -16.89
CA GLY A 92 3.23 6.50 -16.62
C GLY A 92 4.23 6.25 -17.75
N SER A 93 5.12 5.29 -17.50
CA SER A 93 6.09 4.78 -18.45
C SER A 93 5.85 3.28 -18.68
N SER A 94 5.52 2.92 -19.92
CA SER A 94 5.34 1.52 -20.34
C SER A 94 6.65 0.73 -20.34
N ALA A 95 7.81 1.41 -20.39
CA ALA A 95 9.14 0.78 -20.43
C ALA A 95 9.47 -0.03 -19.16
N LEU A 96 8.73 0.22 -18.06
CA LEU A 96 8.91 -0.45 -16.77
C LEU A 96 7.98 -1.66 -16.59
N GLY A 97 7.01 -1.86 -17.49
CA GLY A 97 5.83 -2.72 -17.28
C GLY A 97 6.04 -4.24 -17.27
N ALA A 98 7.27 -4.76 -17.40
CA ALA A 98 7.49 -6.20 -17.51
C ALA A 98 8.75 -6.77 -16.81
N LYS A 99 9.61 -5.94 -16.19
CA LYS A 99 10.85 -6.44 -15.56
C LYS A 99 10.64 -7.16 -14.22
N GLY A 100 9.39 -7.55 -13.93
CA GLY A 100 9.02 -8.37 -12.79
C GLY A 100 8.93 -7.56 -11.51
N PHE A 101 7.97 -7.95 -10.68
CA PHE A 101 7.74 -7.46 -9.32
C PHE A 101 8.89 -7.78 -8.34
N ARG A 102 10.15 -7.72 -8.79
CA ARG A 102 11.34 -8.27 -8.13
C ARG A 102 12.46 -7.23 -7.99
N GLU A 103 12.11 -6.00 -7.65
CA GLU A 103 13.00 -4.86 -7.36
C GLU A 103 13.36 -3.92 -8.54
N PRO A 104 13.55 -2.61 -8.28
CA PRO A 104 13.32 -1.93 -7.00
C PRO A 104 11.83 -1.67 -6.76
N ILE A 105 11.39 -1.90 -5.52
CA ILE A 105 10.03 -1.61 -5.05
C ILE A 105 9.71 -0.12 -5.18
N ALA A 106 10.72 0.74 -5.00
CA ALA A 106 10.61 2.18 -5.13
C ALA A 106 11.33 2.69 -6.39
N LEU A 107 10.58 3.34 -7.27
CA LEU A 107 11.07 3.89 -8.54
C LEU A 107 10.97 5.42 -8.51
N LYS A 108 11.89 6.11 -9.19
CA LYS A 108 11.80 7.57 -9.40
C LYS A 108 10.92 7.94 -10.60
N GLU A 109 10.49 6.93 -11.35
CA GLU A 109 9.56 7.03 -12.45
C GLU A 109 8.23 6.39 -12.03
N LEU A 110 7.15 6.68 -12.76
CA LEU A 110 5.84 6.10 -12.53
C LEU A 110 5.56 5.03 -13.58
N PRO A 111 5.52 3.74 -13.24
CA PRO A 111 5.06 2.71 -14.16
C PRO A 111 3.59 2.90 -14.53
N ASP A 112 3.22 2.59 -15.78
CA ASP A 112 1.80 2.63 -16.22
C ASP A 112 0.89 1.76 -15.34
N LEU A 113 1.39 0.61 -14.88
CA LEU A 113 0.62 -0.28 -14.01
C LEU A 113 0.21 0.40 -12.70
N CYS A 114 0.98 1.38 -12.21
CA CYS A 114 0.64 2.13 -10.99
C CYS A 114 -0.43 3.19 -11.19
N LEU A 115 -0.87 3.45 -12.43
CA LEU A 115 -1.99 4.34 -12.76
C LEU A 115 -3.30 3.55 -12.87
N GLY A 116 -3.56 2.73 -11.85
CA GLY A 116 -4.83 2.02 -11.70
C GLY A 116 -5.87 2.82 -10.90
N SER A 117 -6.82 2.11 -10.31
CA SER A 117 -7.94 2.72 -9.59
C SER A 117 -7.47 3.39 -8.30
N LEU A 118 -7.81 4.66 -8.11
CA LEU A 118 -7.57 5.40 -6.87
C LEU A 118 -8.29 4.72 -5.71
N ASN A 119 -7.59 4.56 -4.59
CA ASN A 119 -8.17 4.06 -3.34
C ASN A 119 -7.94 4.97 -2.14
N SER A 120 -6.94 5.84 -2.20
CA SER A 120 -6.61 6.74 -1.11
C SER A 120 -5.81 7.95 -1.61
N ILE A 121 -6.01 9.07 -0.94
CA ILE A 121 -5.13 10.23 -0.97
C ILE A 121 -4.84 10.60 0.47
N GLU A 122 -3.59 10.86 0.80
CA GLU A 122 -3.24 11.22 2.18
C GLU A 122 -1.99 12.06 2.30
N ARG A 123 -1.97 12.97 3.28
CA ARG A 123 -0.79 13.74 3.65
C ARG A 123 0.02 13.03 4.73
N VAL A 124 1.33 12.91 4.51
CA VAL A 124 2.29 12.40 5.49
C VAL A 124 3.46 13.38 5.57
N GLY A 125 3.56 14.11 6.67
CA GLY A 125 4.49 15.23 6.78
C GLY A 125 4.32 16.21 5.61
N SER A 126 5.40 16.40 4.83
CA SER A 126 5.40 17.30 3.68
C SER A 126 4.96 16.67 2.35
N VAL A 127 4.80 15.35 2.29
CA VAL A 127 4.45 14.63 1.06
C VAL A 127 2.97 14.29 0.99
N LEU A 128 2.49 14.08 -0.23
CA LEU A 128 1.18 13.53 -0.53
C LEU A 128 1.35 12.11 -1.05
N LEU A 129 0.62 11.17 -0.49
CA LEU A 129 0.55 9.78 -0.91
C LEU A 129 -0.73 9.58 -1.71
N ILE A 130 -0.60 8.96 -2.88
CA ILE A 130 -1.74 8.50 -3.68
C ILE A 130 -1.67 6.98 -3.76
N GLY A 131 -2.65 6.31 -3.17
CA GLY A 131 -2.78 4.86 -3.31
C GLY A 131 -3.61 4.52 -4.55
N THR A 132 -3.15 3.52 -5.30
CA THR A 132 -3.86 2.96 -6.44
C THR A 132 -3.89 1.44 -6.37
N HIS A 133 -4.94 0.83 -6.89
CA HIS A 133 -5.02 -0.60 -7.15
C HIS A 133 -4.61 -0.91 -8.57
N ILE A 134 -3.69 -1.85 -8.73
CA ILE A 134 -3.36 -2.46 -10.03
C ILE A 134 -4.36 -3.59 -10.30
N ASN A 135 -4.65 -4.38 -9.27
CA ASN A 135 -5.67 -5.42 -9.21
C ASN A 135 -6.08 -5.63 -7.74
N PRO A 136 -7.02 -6.54 -7.41
CA PRO A 136 -7.46 -6.74 -6.02
C PRO A 136 -6.37 -7.13 -5.01
N SER A 137 -5.20 -7.54 -5.47
CA SER A 137 -4.11 -8.12 -4.67
C SER A 137 -2.83 -7.29 -4.73
N ALA A 138 -2.82 -6.27 -5.60
CA ALA A 138 -1.66 -5.46 -5.84
C ALA A 138 -2.02 -3.98 -5.90
N ALA A 139 -1.21 -3.19 -5.21
CA ALA A 139 -1.34 -1.75 -5.14
C ALA A 139 -0.03 -1.05 -5.45
N CYS A 140 -0.15 0.22 -5.81
CA CYS A 140 0.96 1.16 -5.77
C CYS A 140 0.66 2.30 -4.80
N THR A 141 1.73 2.86 -4.25
CA THR A 141 1.71 4.13 -3.54
C THR A 141 2.59 5.13 -4.31
N ILE A 142 2.00 6.20 -4.81
CA ILE A 142 2.70 7.29 -5.48
C ILE A 142 2.99 8.37 -4.43
N VAL A 143 4.27 8.73 -4.29
CA VAL A 143 4.74 9.74 -3.34
C VAL A 143 5.02 11.03 -4.11
N LEU A 144 4.24 12.07 -3.81
CA LEU A 144 4.36 13.39 -4.41
C LEU A 144 4.95 14.39 -3.41
N GLY A 145 5.84 15.24 -3.89
CA GLY A 145 6.41 16.32 -3.10
C GLY A 145 5.42 17.46 -2.84
N PRO A 146 5.85 18.50 -2.10
CA PRO A 146 5.01 19.65 -1.79
C PRO A 146 4.54 20.47 -2.98
N ARG A 147 5.00 20.22 -4.21
CA ARG A 147 4.54 20.90 -5.43
C ARG A 147 3.96 19.90 -6.44
N LEU A 148 3.38 18.81 -5.95
CA LEU A 148 2.82 17.69 -6.72
C LEU A 148 3.81 17.00 -7.67
N ASN A 149 5.11 17.26 -7.56
CA ASN A 149 6.11 16.56 -8.36
C ASN A 149 6.32 15.14 -7.84
N LEU A 150 6.43 14.17 -8.75
CA LEU A 150 6.77 12.79 -8.38
C LEU A 150 8.10 12.75 -7.61
N ARG A 151 8.10 12.03 -6.49
CA ARG A 151 9.31 11.67 -5.75
C ARG A 151 9.61 10.19 -5.95
N HIS A 152 8.61 9.36 -5.67
CA HIS A 152 8.70 7.92 -5.76
C HIS A 152 7.37 7.30 -6.21
N SER A 153 7.43 6.15 -6.87
CA SER A 153 6.32 5.20 -6.95
C SER A 153 6.75 3.92 -6.26
N ILE A 154 5.87 3.35 -5.45
CA ILE A 154 6.18 2.22 -4.57
C ILE A 154 5.18 1.11 -4.86
N TYR A 155 5.65 -0.11 -5.10
CA TYR A 155 4.78 -1.27 -5.26
C TYR A 155 4.46 -1.89 -3.88
N GLY A 156 3.19 -1.94 -3.48
CA GLY A 156 2.79 -2.43 -2.17
C GLY A 156 1.75 -1.56 -1.46
N TRP A 157 1.38 -2.03 -0.27
CA TRP A 157 0.36 -1.46 0.60
C TRP A 157 0.99 -0.74 1.78
N VAL A 158 0.56 0.49 2.05
CA VAL A 158 0.97 1.21 3.27
C VAL A 158 0.15 0.67 4.44
N LEU A 159 0.78 -0.11 5.32
CA LEU A 159 0.15 -0.65 6.55
C LEU A 159 0.31 0.27 7.76
N GLY A 160 1.27 1.18 7.71
CA GLY A 160 1.53 2.16 8.76
C GLY A 160 2.50 3.23 8.29
N ARG A 161 2.61 4.30 9.07
CA ARG A 161 3.50 5.43 8.74
C ARG A 161 3.90 6.25 9.95
N ASP A 162 4.96 7.00 9.76
CA ASP A 162 5.41 8.13 10.57
C ASP A 162 5.76 9.31 9.64
N GLU A 163 6.22 10.45 10.18
CA GLU A 163 6.63 11.63 9.43
C GLU A 163 7.63 11.34 8.30
N ASP A 164 8.57 10.41 8.53
CA ASP A 164 9.68 10.11 7.61
C ASP A 164 9.57 8.74 6.92
N ASP A 165 8.75 7.84 7.47
CA ASP A 165 8.83 6.40 7.19
C ASP A 165 7.45 5.85 6.81
N LEU A 166 7.41 5.02 5.77
CA LEU A 166 6.24 4.20 5.41
C LEU A 166 6.54 2.74 5.74
N ILE A 167 5.61 2.06 6.42
CA ILE A 167 5.64 0.63 6.66
C ILE A 167 4.81 -0.03 5.56
N LEU A 168 5.46 -0.85 4.76
CA LEU A 168 4.92 -1.38 3.52
C LEU A 168 4.82 -2.90 3.59
N GLU A 169 3.71 -3.43 3.10
CA GLU A 169 3.60 -4.82 2.70
C GLU A 169 3.71 -4.92 1.18
N GLU A 170 4.61 -5.77 0.67
CA GLU A 170 4.70 -5.95 -0.78
C GLU A 170 3.43 -6.62 -1.30
N SER A 171 3.02 -6.26 -2.51
CA SER A 171 1.85 -6.91 -3.10
C SER A 171 2.13 -8.37 -3.43
N MET A 172 1.16 -9.23 -3.14
CA MET A 172 1.28 -10.67 -3.31
C MET A 172 0.80 -11.13 -4.70
N ARG A 173 1.31 -12.28 -5.16
CA ARG A 173 0.81 -12.95 -6.37
C ARG A 173 -0.34 -13.89 -6.03
N HIS A 174 -1.59 -13.44 -6.16
CA HIS A 174 -2.81 -14.19 -5.75
C HIS A 174 -2.97 -15.60 -6.38
N PHE A 175 -2.27 -15.91 -7.48
CA PHE A 175 -2.37 -17.22 -8.14
C PHE A 175 -1.22 -18.17 -7.80
N ALA A 176 -0.36 -17.81 -6.87
CA ALA A 176 0.62 -18.72 -6.33
C ALA A 176 -0.03 -19.60 -5.25
N PRO A 177 0.39 -20.87 -5.10
CA PRO A 177 -0.05 -21.72 -4.00
C PRO A 177 0.27 -21.15 -2.61
N ILE A 178 1.22 -20.21 -2.54
CA ILE A 178 1.76 -19.60 -1.34
C ILE A 178 1.90 -18.09 -1.52
N HIS A 179 1.83 -17.37 -0.41
CA HIS A 179 2.03 -15.94 -0.38
C HIS A 179 2.98 -15.59 0.78
N PRO A 180 4.29 -15.55 0.54
CA PRO A 180 5.24 -15.13 1.56
C PRO A 180 5.06 -13.64 1.85
N GLY A 181 4.37 -13.31 2.93
CA GLY A 181 4.27 -11.94 3.42
C GLY A 181 5.64 -11.32 3.67
N THR A 182 5.83 -10.11 3.14
CA THR A 182 7.04 -9.31 3.31
C THR A 182 6.66 -7.95 3.87
N LEU A 183 7.47 -7.48 4.82
CA LEU A 183 7.30 -6.17 5.43
C LEU A 183 8.59 -5.38 5.28
N ASP A 184 8.47 -4.18 4.72
CA ASP A 184 9.58 -3.25 4.49
C ASP A 184 9.29 -1.90 5.15
N VAL A 185 10.35 -1.15 5.44
CA VAL A 185 10.25 0.26 5.80
C VAL A 185 10.92 1.10 4.72
N PHE A 186 10.18 2.08 4.21
CA PHE A 186 10.63 3.04 3.22
C PHE A 186 10.85 4.41 3.84
N HIS A 187 12.07 4.94 3.72
CA HIS A 187 12.41 6.31 4.11
C HIS A 187 12.06 7.29 3.00
N ILE A 188 11.06 8.14 3.23
CA ILE A 188 10.45 9.04 2.24
C ILE A 188 11.47 9.99 1.61
N SER A 189 12.36 10.57 2.42
CA SER A 189 13.29 11.62 1.98
C SER A 189 14.45 11.09 1.14
N THR A 190 14.93 9.89 1.44
CA THR A 190 16.11 9.28 0.79
C THR A 190 15.74 8.26 -0.27
N GLY A 191 14.51 7.74 -0.24
CA GLY A 191 14.08 6.60 -1.04
C GLY A 191 14.68 5.28 -0.57
N ALA A 192 15.33 5.23 0.60
CA ALA A 192 15.95 4.02 1.11
C ALA A 192 14.88 3.02 1.59
N MET A 193 15.04 1.75 1.20
CA MET A 193 14.18 0.65 1.60
C MET A 193 14.93 -0.29 2.55
N GLN A 194 14.27 -0.75 3.61
CA GLN A 194 14.81 -1.76 4.50
C GLN A 194 13.80 -2.88 4.76
N ARG A 195 14.17 -4.11 4.41
CA ARG A 195 13.41 -5.31 4.79
C ARG A 195 13.38 -5.49 6.31
N ILE A 196 12.17 -5.58 6.84
CA ILE A 196 11.91 -5.87 8.26
C ILE A 196 11.62 -7.34 8.44
N TYR A 197 10.74 -7.91 7.61
CA TYR A 197 10.32 -9.31 7.65
C TYR A 197 10.19 -9.90 6.24
N PRO A 198 10.60 -11.16 5.99
CA PRO A 198 11.28 -12.06 6.91
C PRO A 198 12.74 -11.63 7.15
N ARG A 199 13.31 -12.01 8.30
CA ARG A 199 14.75 -11.89 8.56
C ARG A 199 15.46 -13.20 8.34
N LYS A 200 16.75 -13.13 7.98
CA LYS A 200 17.64 -14.30 7.90
C LYS A 200 17.73 -15.07 9.22
N VAL A 201 17.62 -14.37 10.35
CA VAL A 201 17.64 -14.96 11.69
C VAL A 201 16.31 -14.66 12.36
N ASP A 202 15.42 -15.65 12.34
CA ASP A 202 14.11 -15.63 12.97
C ASP A 202 13.87 -17.02 13.58
N ALA A 203 13.97 -17.13 14.90
CA ALA A 203 13.88 -18.41 15.59
C ALA A 203 12.49 -19.03 15.49
N ALA A 204 11.44 -18.21 15.58
CA ALA A 204 10.06 -18.69 15.50
C ALA A 204 9.76 -19.23 14.10
N ARG A 205 10.14 -18.49 13.05
CA ARG A 205 10.02 -18.94 11.66
C ARG A 205 10.83 -20.22 11.43
N LYS A 206 12.08 -20.28 11.91
CA LYS A 206 12.95 -21.44 11.75
C LYS A 206 12.37 -22.69 12.41
N THR A 207 11.87 -22.59 13.64
CA THR A 207 11.24 -23.73 14.33
C THR A 207 10.02 -24.24 13.57
N TYR A 208 9.17 -23.34 13.06
CA TYR A 208 8.02 -23.72 12.25
C TYR A 208 8.45 -24.44 10.96
N GLN A 209 9.44 -23.91 10.25
CA GLN A 209 10.01 -24.53 9.04
C GLN A 209 10.59 -25.92 9.32
N GLU A 210 11.30 -26.11 10.43
CA GLU A 210 11.85 -27.42 10.82
C GLU A 210 10.78 -28.47 11.13
N ALA A 211 9.66 -28.06 11.71
CA ALA A 211 8.51 -28.93 11.91
C ALA A 211 7.82 -29.25 10.57
N LEU A 212 7.59 -28.23 9.74
CA LEU A 212 6.95 -28.35 8.43
C LEU A 212 7.73 -29.28 7.49
N ARG A 213 9.07 -29.20 7.46
CA ARG A 213 9.93 -30.09 6.65
C ARG A 213 9.68 -31.59 6.89
N LYS A 214 9.20 -31.99 8.08
CA LYS A 214 8.98 -33.41 8.43
C LYS A 214 7.70 -33.98 7.85
N VAL A 215 6.76 -33.13 7.45
CA VAL A 215 5.44 -33.51 6.95
C VAL A 215 5.22 -33.11 5.50
N MET A 216 6.11 -32.30 4.93
CA MET A 216 6.10 -31.97 3.51
C MET A 216 6.38 -33.19 2.62
N PRO A 217 5.82 -33.19 1.40
CA PRO A 217 6.14 -34.21 0.41
C PRO A 217 7.63 -34.15 0.03
N PRO A 218 8.21 -35.27 -0.45
CA PRO A 218 9.55 -35.27 -1.01
C PRO A 218 9.65 -34.31 -2.20
N GLU A 219 10.81 -33.67 -2.38
CA GLU A 219 11.05 -32.66 -3.42
C GLU A 219 10.63 -33.10 -4.83
N ALA A 220 10.79 -34.40 -5.14
CA ALA A 220 10.42 -34.98 -6.43
C ALA A 220 8.90 -34.95 -6.72
N GLY A 221 8.04 -34.89 -5.70
CA GLY A 221 6.58 -34.92 -5.87
C GLY A 221 5.93 -33.54 -5.92
N CYS A 222 6.51 -32.52 -5.29
CA CYS A 222 5.79 -31.24 -5.15
C CYS A 222 5.66 -30.48 -6.48
N GLY A 223 6.61 -30.60 -7.42
CA GLY A 223 6.53 -29.93 -8.72
C GLY A 223 5.43 -30.46 -9.64
N GLU A 224 5.11 -31.75 -9.55
CA GLU A 224 4.08 -32.40 -10.39
C GLU A 224 2.66 -31.97 -9.97
N ASP A 225 2.45 -31.76 -8.67
CA ASP A 225 1.16 -31.38 -8.08
C ASP A 225 0.97 -29.85 -7.94
N ASN A 226 1.85 -29.05 -8.56
CA ASN A 226 1.87 -27.58 -8.41
C ASN A 226 1.94 -27.14 -6.92
N GLN A 227 2.65 -27.91 -6.11
CA GLN A 227 2.93 -27.63 -4.70
C GLN A 227 4.31 -26.99 -4.56
N ILE A 228 4.55 -26.31 -3.44
CA ILE A 228 5.83 -25.67 -3.18
C ILE A 228 6.82 -26.65 -2.57
N CYS A 229 8.01 -26.77 -3.19
CA CYS A 229 9.07 -27.65 -2.70
C CYS A 229 9.95 -27.03 -1.60
N SER A 230 9.79 -25.73 -1.31
CA SER A 230 10.68 -24.99 -0.40
C SER A 230 9.95 -24.41 0.80
N VAL A 231 10.30 -24.88 1.99
CA VAL A 231 9.83 -24.27 3.25
C VAL A 231 10.26 -22.82 3.45
N ASP A 232 11.23 -22.33 2.69
CA ASP A 232 11.67 -20.94 2.80
C ASP A 232 10.64 -19.98 2.21
N GLU A 233 9.78 -20.48 1.32
CA GLU A 233 8.68 -19.75 0.70
C GLU A 233 7.34 -20.00 1.44
N LEU A 234 7.36 -20.35 2.73
CA LEU A 234 6.12 -20.57 3.49
C LEU A 234 5.14 -19.40 3.39
N ASP A 235 3.86 -19.76 3.28
CA ASP A 235 2.75 -18.84 3.28
C ASP A 235 2.68 -18.10 4.61
N SER A 236 2.70 -16.77 4.55
CA SER A 236 2.63 -15.96 5.75
C SER A 236 1.83 -14.69 5.55
N ASP A 237 0.93 -14.43 6.48
CA ASP A 237 0.08 -13.24 6.52
C ASP A 237 0.62 -12.24 7.56
N ILE A 238 0.76 -10.98 7.19
CA ILE A 238 1.17 -9.90 8.08
C ILE A 238 -0.06 -9.11 8.49
N SER A 239 -0.26 -8.96 9.79
CA SER A 239 -1.43 -8.27 10.32
C SER A 239 -1.12 -7.44 11.57
N ALA A 240 -2.13 -6.69 12.03
CA ALA A 240 -2.07 -5.92 13.27
C ALA A 240 -0.88 -4.94 13.37
N VAL A 241 -0.43 -4.39 12.23
CA VAL A 241 0.60 -3.35 12.21
C VAL A 241 0.11 -2.15 13.02
N LYS A 242 0.85 -1.79 14.07
CA LYS A 242 0.56 -0.65 14.93
C LYS A 242 1.82 0.16 15.17
N VAL A 243 1.82 1.39 14.68
CA VAL A 243 2.86 2.38 14.97
C VAL A 243 2.75 2.81 16.43
N LEU A 244 3.82 2.62 17.19
CA LEU A 244 3.89 2.95 18.62
C LEU A 244 4.63 4.27 18.86
N GLY A 245 5.31 4.78 17.83
CA GLY A 245 6.02 6.06 17.81
C GLY A 245 7.02 6.08 16.65
N ARG A 246 7.71 7.21 16.48
CA ARG A 246 8.66 7.47 15.37
C ARG A 246 9.68 6.36 15.10
N ASN A 247 10.17 5.73 16.17
CA ASN A 247 11.22 4.72 16.08
C ASN A 247 10.71 3.32 16.45
N ARG A 248 9.40 3.07 16.48
CA ARG A 248 8.86 1.80 16.98
C ARG A 248 7.49 1.47 16.44
N PHE A 249 7.33 0.24 15.97
CA PHE A 249 6.03 -0.33 15.66
C PHE A 249 5.99 -1.82 16.04
N ARG A 250 4.79 -2.37 16.11
CA ARG A 250 4.55 -3.80 16.32
C ARG A 250 3.67 -4.35 15.22
N PHE A 251 3.74 -5.66 15.00
CA PHE A 251 2.91 -6.39 14.05
C PHE A 251 2.89 -7.86 14.42
N SER A 252 1.98 -8.61 13.81
CA SER A 252 1.90 -10.06 13.93
C SER A 252 2.17 -10.71 12.58
N VAL A 253 2.75 -11.91 12.60
CA VAL A 253 2.84 -12.76 11.42
C VAL A 253 2.23 -14.12 11.71
N THR A 254 1.30 -14.55 10.87
CA THR A 254 0.74 -15.89 10.88
C THR A 254 1.43 -16.74 9.83
N LEU A 255 2.07 -17.82 10.26
CA LEU A 255 2.70 -18.83 9.41
C LEU A 255 1.68 -19.94 9.13
N SER A 256 1.58 -20.37 7.87
CA SER A 256 0.58 -21.33 7.41
C SER A 256 1.24 -22.47 6.61
N PRO A 257 0.74 -23.71 6.71
CA PRO A 257 1.17 -24.80 5.84
C PRO A 257 0.45 -24.80 4.48
N ALA A 258 -0.42 -23.83 4.21
CA ALA A 258 -1.17 -23.74 2.96
C ALA A 258 -0.24 -23.77 1.73
N GLY A 259 -0.60 -24.58 0.73
CA GLY A 259 0.18 -24.75 -0.50
C GLY A 259 1.39 -25.68 -0.37
N MET A 260 1.60 -26.30 0.81
CA MET A 260 2.74 -27.19 1.11
C MET A 260 2.38 -28.69 1.07
N GLY A 261 1.20 -29.02 0.52
CA GLY A 261 0.71 -30.39 0.35
C GLY A 261 -0.29 -30.82 1.42
N GLU A 262 -1.17 -31.76 1.06
CA GLU A 262 -2.32 -32.19 1.87
C GLU A 262 -1.93 -32.60 3.30
N ARG A 263 -0.87 -33.41 3.42
CA ARG A 263 -0.39 -33.88 4.73
C ARG A 263 0.06 -32.75 5.63
N ALA A 264 0.78 -31.77 5.08
CA ALA A 264 1.22 -30.60 5.84
C ALA A 264 0.03 -29.76 6.31
N GLU A 265 -0.96 -29.53 5.44
CA GLU A 265 -2.17 -28.78 5.78
C GLU A 265 -3.05 -29.46 6.83
N GLN A 266 -3.03 -30.80 6.90
CA GLN A 266 -3.76 -31.58 7.90
C GLN A 266 -3.01 -31.69 9.24
N GLU A 267 -1.70 -31.89 9.21
CA GLU A 267 -0.91 -32.21 10.41
C GLU A 267 -0.32 -30.97 11.11
N MET A 268 -0.16 -29.84 10.41
CA MET A 268 0.46 -28.64 10.97
C MET A 268 -0.56 -27.52 11.23
N PRO A 269 -0.71 -27.06 12.48
CA PRO A 269 -1.54 -25.89 12.75
C PRO A 269 -0.83 -24.60 12.30
N GLN A 270 -1.61 -23.57 12.00
CA GLN A 270 -1.07 -22.21 11.84
C GLN A 270 -0.39 -21.72 13.12
N GLN A 271 0.65 -20.89 12.97
CA GLN A 271 1.37 -20.29 14.10
C GLN A 271 1.44 -18.76 13.94
N THR A 272 0.84 -18.03 14.89
CA THR A 272 0.95 -16.56 14.93
C THR A 272 2.00 -16.12 15.93
N ASN A 273 2.90 -15.24 15.49
CA ASN A 273 3.97 -14.67 16.31
C ASN A 273 3.86 -13.14 16.29
N GLY A 274 3.96 -12.50 17.46
CA GLY A 274 4.05 -11.05 17.58
C GLY A 274 5.50 -10.58 17.43
N TYR A 275 5.70 -9.41 16.84
CA TYR A 275 7.00 -8.79 16.67
C TYR A 275 6.99 -7.30 17.02
N VAL A 276 8.14 -6.80 17.44
CA VAL A 276 8.40 -5.36 17.63
C VAL A 276 9.58 -4.96 16.76
N ALA A 277 9.37 -3.98 15.90
CA ALA A 277 10.42 -3.30 15.17
C ALA A 277 10.83 -2.01 15.91
N THR A 278 12.12 -1.77 16.06
CA THR A 278 12.66 -0.57 16.72
C THR A 278 13.84 0.00 15.96
N ARG A 279 13.86 1.31 15.74
CA ARG A 279 14.94 2.02 15.04
C ARG A 279 16.02 2.45 16.02
N VAL A 280 17.26 2.07 15.76
CA VAL A 280 18.43 2.37 16.59
C VAL A 280 19.56 2.83 15.67
N ALA A 281 20.09 4.03 15.92
CA ALA A 281 21.13 4.63 15.08
C ALA A 281 20.77 4.62 13.57
N GLY A 282 19.51 4.88 13.25
CA GLY A 282 19.01 4.95 11.87
C GLY A 282 18.60 3.61 11.24
N VAL A 283 18.90 2.47 11.86
CA VAL A 283 18.61 1.13 11.34
C VAL A 283 17.46 0.50 12.10
N TRP A 284 16.54 -0.17 11.39
CA TRP A 284 15.45 -0.91 12.02
C TRP A 284 15.90 -2.30 12.48
N HIS A 285 15.58 -2.65 13.72
CA HIS A 285 15.82 -3.95 14.33
C HIS A 285 14.49 -4.62 14.64
N LEU A 286 14.39 -5.94 14.42
CA LEU A 286 13.20 -6.74 14.70
C LEU A 286 13.50 -7.70 15.84
N ARG A 287 12.53 -7.89 16.73
CA ARG A 287 12.53 -8.92 17.77
C ARG A 287 11.14 -9.52 17.92
N ALA A 288 11.06 -10.78 18.35
CA ALA A 288 9.78 -11.37 18.73
C ALA A 288 9.26 -10.70 20.02
N GLU A 289 7.93 -10.62 20.16
CA GLU A 289 7.30 -10.22 21.42
C GLU A 289 7.55 -11.29 22.49
N GLY A 290 7.96 -10.86 23.69
CA GLY A 290 8.31 -11.76 24.80
C GLY A 290 9.81 -12.01 24.98
N ASP A 291 10.64 -11.76 23.95
CA ASP A 291 12.08 -11.78 24.11
C ASP A 291 12.54 -10.62 25.00
N ARG A 292 13.29 -10.94 26.07
CA ARG A 292 13.87 -9.93 26.96
C ARG A 292 14.85 -9.06 26.19
N GLU A 293 14.81 -7.76 26.48
CA GLU A 293 15.72 -6.77 25.89
C GLU A 293 17.16 -7.12 26.31
N GLN A 294 17.94 -7.75 25.43
CA GLN A 294 19.37 -7.83 25.64
C GLN A 294 19.93 -6.42 25.46
N PRO A 295 20.69 -5.89 26.43
CA PRO A 295 21.26 -4.56 26.31
C PRO A 295 22.13 -4.54 25.05
N MET A 296 21.73 -3.71 24.07
CA MET A 296 22.55 -3.48 22.90
C MET A 296 23.81 -2.76 23.35
N THR A 297 24.90 -3.51 23.52
CA THR A 297 26.23 -2.92 23.64
C THR A 297 26.54 -2.21 22.34
N VAL A 298 26.28 -0.91 22.32
CA VAL A 298 26.80 -0.01 21.29
C VAL A 298 28.31 -0.09 21.43
N LYS A 299 28.96 -0.82 20.52
CA LYS A 299 30.41 -0.74 20.37
C LYS A 299 30.70 0.68 19.89
N THR A 300 30.96 1.58 20.82
CA THR A 300 31.54 2.89 20.52
C THR A 300 32.84 2.64 19.76
N ALA A 301 32.91 3.11 18.52
CA ALA A 301 34.14 3.06 17.73
C ALA A 301 35.26 3.72 18.55
N PRO A 302 36.47 3.12 18.63
CA PRO A 302 37.58 3.73 19.33
C PRO A 302 37.89 5.08 18.67
N SER A 303 37.80 6.17 19.45
CA SER A 303 38.16 7.50 19.01
C SER A 303 39.67 7.56 18.79
N SER A 304 40.12 7.26 17.57
CA SER A 304 41.51 7.48 17.17
C SER A 304 41.70 8.96 16.84
N LEU A 305 41.68 9.80 17.87
CA LEU A 305 42.19 11.17 17.83
C LEU A 305 43.04 11.37 19.08
N ARG A 306 44.33 11.06 18.95
CA ARG A 306 45.38 11.62 19.81
C ARG A 306 46.60 12.01 18.98
N ARG A 307 46.78 13.33 18.94
CA ARG A 307 47.95 14.17 18.66
C ARG A 307 48.45 14.23 17.22
#